data_AF-A0A642A8S6-F1
#
_entry.id   AF-A0A642A8S6-F1
#
_cell.length_a   1.000
_cell.length_b   1.000
_cell.length_c   1.000
_cell.angle_alpha   90.00
_cell.angle_beta   90.00
_cell.angle_gamma   90.00
#
_symmetry.space_group_name_H-M   'P 1'
#
loop_
_entity.id
_entity.type
_entity.pdbx_description
1 polymer ?
#
loop_
_entity_poly.entity_id
_entity_poly.type
_entity_poly.pdbx_seq_one_letter_code
_entity_poly.pdbx_strand_id
1 'polypeptide(L)'
;MGFLEKTGKNVDEALEQALNELKTTRDKVNIEVIEEAKNGLFGLFSKKAKIRVTLKDAAAKIGDVVEEALDNIKADVQAGKEEYKNTAVDTDTEAAVKKEFVVDEEAVQAGKEFLQKIFHSMKIEVVMEKFVNKADSTVTLKLHGPD
;
A
#
# COMPACT_ATOMS: atom_id res chain seq x y z
N MET A 1 -4.11 1.34 -19.49
CA MET A 1 -4.42 2.52 -18.67
C MET A 1 -3.24 3.47 -18.71
N GLY A 2 -3.46 4.74 -19.04
CA GLY A 2 -2.40 5.75 -18.98
C GLY A 2 -2.30 6.31 -17.56
N PHE A 3 -1.12 6.27 -16.98
CA PHE A 3 -0.77 6.96 -15.75
C PHE A 3 0.32 7.97 -16.05
N LEU A 4 0.34 9.10 -15.34
CA LEU A 4 1.35 10.14 -15.47
C LEU A 4 2.20 10.17 -14.20
N GLU A 5 3.51 9.99 -14.34
CA GLU A 5 4.44 10.13 -13.22
C GLU A 5 5.13 11.50 -13.26
N LYS A 6 5.16 12.18 -12.12
CA LYS A 6 5.84 13.47 -11.96
C LYS A 6 6.67 13.51 -10.70
N THR A 7 7.75 14.28 -10.77
CA THR A 7 8.64 14.55 -9.65
C THR A 7 8.67 16.05 -9.35
N GLY A 8 8.71 16.40 -8.07
CA GLY A 8 8.74 17.78 -7.59
C GLY A 8 9.58 17.89 -6.32
N LYS A 9 9.84 19.10 -5.82
CA LYS A 9 10.55 19.27 -4.53
C LYS A 9 9.72 18.72 -3.37
N ASN A 10 8.40 18.72 -3.51
CA ASN A 10 7.43 18.10 -2.60
C ASN A 10 6.27 17.50 -3.41
N VAL A 11 5.37 16.80 -2.72
CA VAL A 11 4.22 16.12 -3.31
C VAL A 11 3.28 17.12 -4.00
N ASP A 12 3.08 18.29 -3.40
CA ASP A 12 2.17 19.31 -3.94
C ASP A 12 2.69 19.91 -5.26
N GLU A 13 3.98 20.24 -5.35
CA GLU A 13 4.58 20.73 -6.59
C GLU A 13 4.53 19.67 -7.70
N ALA A 14 4.80 18.41 -7.36
CA ALA A 14 4.68 17.31 -8.32
C ALA A 14 3.23 17.14 -8.79
N LEU A 15 2.27 17.36 -7.89
CA LEU A 15 0.85 17.27 -8.19
C LEU A 15 0.38 18.40 -9.08
N GLU A 16 0.72 19.64 -8.79
CA GLU A 16 0.36 20.79 -9.63
C GLU A 16 0.89 20.61 -11.06
N GLN A 17 2.13 20.16 -11.20
CA GLN A 17 2.72 19.86 -12.51
C GLN A 17 1.94 18.77 -13.25
N ALA A 18 1.56 17.70 -12.56
CA ALA A 18 0.78 16.61 -13.14
C ALA A 18 -0.64 17.05 -13.54
N LEU A 19 -1.32 17.84 -12.69
CA LEU A 19 -2.66 18.37 -12.95
C LEU A 19 -2.66 19.34 -14.14
N ASN A 20 -1.65 20.20 -14.23
CA ASN A 20 -1.49 21.13 -15.34
C ASN A 20 -1.24 20.40 -16.67
N GLU A 21 -0.43 19.34 -16.66
CA GLU A 21 -0.18 18.51 -17.84
C GLU A 21 -1.43 17.74 -18.28
N LEU A 22 -2.18 17.21 -17.32
CA LEU A 22 -3.45 16.51 -17.58
C LEU A 22 -4.63 17.46 -17.81
N LYS A 23 -4.43 18.79 -17.68
CA LYS A 23 -5.45 19.83 -17.77
C LYS A 23 -6.71 19.48 -16.98
N THR A 24 -6.50 19.00 -15.76
CA THR A 24 -7.55 18.46 -14.91
C THR A 24 -7.39 18.97 -13.48
N THR A 25 -8.32 18.60 -12.62
CA THR A 25 -8.37 19.01 -11.22
C THR A 25 -8.19 17.82 -10.29
N ARG A 26 -7.77 18.08 -9.05
CA ARG A 26 -7.46 17.04 -8.04
C ARG A 26 -8.63 16.08 -7.79
N ASP A 27 -9.86 16.55 -7.93
CA ASP A 27 -11.08 15.77 -7.78
C ASP A 27 -11.26 14.70 -8.87
N LYS A 28 -10.70 14.90 -10.07
CA LYS A 28 -10.84 14.00 -11.23
C LYS A 28 -9.69 13.01 -11.40
N VAL A 29 -8.73 13.02 -10.49
CA VAL A 29 -7.57 12.13 -10.54
C VAL A 29 -7.41 11.34 -9.26
N ASN A 30 -6.81 10.16 -9.39
CA ASN A 30 -6.28 9.37 -8.30
C ASN A 30 -4.78 9.62 -8.21
N ILE A 31 -4.29 9.86 -7.00
CA ILE A 31 -2.89 10.24 -6.74
C ILE A 31 -2.28 9.17 -5.85
N GLU A 32 -1.18 8.60 -6.31
CA GLU A 32 -0.38 7.63 -5.58
C GLU A 32 1.01 8.24 -5.35
N VAL A 33 1.42 8.33 -4.08
CA VAL A 33 2.75 8.84 -3.73
C VAL A 33 3.71 7.66 -3.76
N ILE A 34 4.66 7.69 -4.69
CA ILE A 34 5.65 6.63 -4.88
C ILE A 34 6.88 6.90 -4.01
N GLU A 35 7.29 8.16 -3.93
CA GLU A 35 8.42 8.59 -3.10
C GLU A 35 8.08 9.90 -2.39
N GLU A 36 8.26 9.94 -1.08
CA GLU A 36 8.12 11.15 -0.29
C GLU A 36 9.36 12.04 -0.41
N ALA A 37 9.16 13.35 -0.38
CA ALA A 37 10.27 14.29 -0.32
C ALA A 37 10.98 14.19 1.04
N LYS A 38 12.30 14.01 1.01
CA LYS A 38 13.13 14.05 2.22
C LYS A 38 14.05 15.27 2.14
N ASN A 39 13.91 16.14 3.12
CA ASN A 39 14.79 17.30 3.27
C ASN A 39 16.08 16.85 3.98
N GLY A 40 17.21 16.94 3.28
CA GLY A 40 18.53 16.71 3.85
C GLY A 40 18.99 17.86 4.75
N LEU A 41 19.95 17.58 5.61
CA LEU A 41 20.52 18.56 6.54
C LEU A 41 21.23 19.69 5.76
N PHE A 42 20.81 20.94 5.96
CA PHE A 42 21.30 22.14 5.24
C PHE A 42 21.07 22.17 3.71
N GLY A 43 20.08 21.43 3.19
CA GLY A 43 19.76 21.44 1.75
C GLY A 43 20.73 20.63 0.88
N LEU A 44 21.72 20.01 1.49
CA LEU A 44 22.57 19.00 0.88
C LEU A 44 21.83 17.65 0.98
N PHE A 45 21.68 16.94 -0.15
CA PHE A 45 20.99 15.65 -0.25
C PHE A 45 19.45 15.69 -0.08
N SER A 46 18.76 16.63 -0.74
CA SER A 46 17.29 16.57 -0.83
C SER A 46 16.82 15.52 -1.83
N LYS A 47 15.94 14.60 -1.40
CA LYS A 47 15.27 13.63 -2.27
C LYS A 47 13.96 14.25 -2.76
N LYS A 48 13.75 14.26 -4.07
CA LYS A 48 12.52 14.79 -4.70
C LYS A 48 11.34 13.86 -4.42
N ALA A 49 10.15 14.42 -4.27
CA ALA A 49 8.93 13.63 -4.23
C ALA A 49 8.60 13.10 -5.63
N LYS A 50 8.11 11.87 -5.72
CA LYS A 50 7.56 11.26 -6.94
C LYS A 50 6.12 10.85 -6.69
N ILE A 51 5.24 11.22 -7.61
CA ILE A 51 3.84 10.81 -7.61
C ILE A 51 3.46 10.17 -8.93
N ARG A 52 2.43 9.33 -8.89
CA ARG A 52 1.73 8.78 -10.05
C ARG A 52 0.28 9.25 -10.01
N VAL A 53 -0.20 9.76 -11.14
CA VAL A 53 -1.55 10.33 -11.28
C VAL A 53 -2.31 9.58 -12.37
N THR A 54 -3.53 9.15 -12.06
CA THR A 54 -4.42 8.44 -12.99
C THR A 54 -5.78 9.14 -13.05
N LEU A 55 -6.38 9.31 -14.23
CA LEU A 55 -7.71 9.93 -14.36
C LEU A 55 -8.82 8.99 -13.85
N LYS A 56 -9.74 9.50 -13.03
CA LYS A 56 -10.88 8.72 -12.51
C LYS A 56 -11.83 8.25 -13.62
N ASP A 57 -12.02 9.06 -14.67
CA ASP A 57 -12.81 8.67 -15.85
C ASP A 57 -12.20 7.48 -16.62
N ALA A 58 -10.87 7.29 -16.55
CA ALA A 58 -10.23 6.12 -17.14
C ALA A 58 -10.42 4.84 -16.30
N ALA A 59 -10.82 4.95 -15.03
CA ALA A 59 -11.16 3.83 -14.17
C ALA A 59 -12.60 3.32 -14.39
N ALA A 60 -13.51 4.16 -14.92
CA ALA A 60 -14.90 3.78 -15.16
C ALA A 60 -15.05 2.66 -16.21
N LYS A 61 -14.12 2.54 -17.17
CA LYS A 61 -14.16 1.46 -18.19
C LYS A 61 -13.60 0.12 -17.72
N ILE A 62 -13.09 0.02 -16.49
CA ILE A 62 -12.64 -1.24 -15.89
C ILE A 62 -13.63 -1.74 -14.81
N GLY A 63 -14.55 -0.88 -14.35
CA GLY A 63 -15.63 -1.29 -13.45
C GLY A 63 -16.55 -2.36 -14.05
N ASP A 64 -16.89 -2.24 -15.33
CA ASP A 64 -17.82 -3.18 -16.01
C ASP A 64 -17.24 -4.59 -16.20
N VAL A 65 -15.92 -4.77 -16.21
CA VAL A 65 -15.30 -6.09 -16.46
C VAL A 65 -15.09 -6.88 -15.16
N VAL A 66 -15.30 -6.25 -14.01
CA VAL A 66 -15.08 -6.87 -12.69
C VAL A 66 -16.39 -7.32 -12.04
N GLU A 67 -17.56 -6.83 -12.48
CA GLU A 67 -18.85 -7.25 -11.93
C GLU A 67 -19.24 -8.69 -12.30
N GLU A 68 -18.84 -9.22 -13.46
CA GLU A 68 -19.21 -10.60 -13.86
C GLU A 68 -18.46 -11.71 -13.07
N ALA A 69 -17.37 -11.38 -12.37
CA ALA A 69 -16.60 -12.35 -11.60
C ALA A 69 -17.00 -12.40 -10.10
N LEU A 70 -17.88 -11.52 -9.64
CA LEU A 70 -18.17 -11.31 -8.21
C LEU A 70 -19.53 -11.85 -7.73
N ASP A 71 -20.32 -12.49 -8.59
CA ASP A 71 -21.63 -13.04 -8.20
C ASP A 71 -21.56 -14.42 -7.51
N ASN A 72 -20.41 -15.10 -7.49
CA ASN A 72 -20.29 -16.43 -6.88
C ASN A 72 -19.72 -16.48 -5.46
N ILE A 73 -19.38 -15.35 -4.83
CA ILE A 73 -18.80 -15.33 -3.47
C ILE A 73 -19.44 -14.20 -2.63
N LYS A 74 -20.76 -14.26 -2.46
CA LYS A 74 -21.49 -13.43 -1.48
C LYS A 74 -22.30 -14.31 -0.53
N ALA A 75 -21.59 -14.96 0.37
CA ALA A 75 -22.13 -15.37 1.66
C ALA A 75 -20.96 -15.51 2.64
N ASP A 76 -20.45 -14.38 3.15
CA ASP A 76 -20.48 -14.12 4.59
C ASP A 76 -19.77 -12.81 5.01
N VAL A 77 -20.46 -12.10 5.89
CA VAL A 77 -19.98 -11.11 6.87
C VAL A 77 -19.62 -9.69 6.40
N GLN A 78 -20.59 -8.82 6.66
CA GLN A 78 -20.48 -7.37 6.82
C GLN A 78 -19.72 -6.97 8.09
N ALA A 79 -19.25 -5.71 8.04
CA ALA A 79 -19.21 -4.71 9.11
C ALA A 79 -17.83 -4.34 9.67
N GLY A 80 -17.46 -3.08 9.46
CA GLY A 80 -16.35 -2.42 10.16
C GLY A 80 -15.71 -1.28 9.38
N LYS A 81 -16.39 -0.13 9.28
CA LYS A 81 -15.69 1.15 9.20
C LYS A 81 -14.85 1.29 10.48
N GLU A 82 -13.59 1.69 10.37
CA GLU A 82 -13.08 2.93 11.00
C GLU A 82 -11.58 3.15 10.79
N GLU A 83 -11.24 4.42 10.92
CA GLU A 83 -10.02 5.13 10.58
C GLU A 83 -8.75 4.72 11.34
N TYR A 84 -7.63 5.07 10.70
CA TYR A 84 -6.28 5.18 11.24
C TYR A 84 -6.22 6.02 12.52
N LYS A 85 -5.59 5.48 13.57
CA LYS A 85 -4.86 6.26 14.57
C LYS A 85 -3.51 5.62 14.89
N ASN A 86 -2.45 6.35 14.56
CA ASN A 86 -1.15 6.24 15.22
C ASN A 86 -1.33 6.62 16.70
N THR A 87 -1.02 5.73 17.63
CA THR A 87 -0.52 6.11 18.96
C THR A 87 0.27 4.94 19.55
N ALA A 88 1.57 5.13 19.74
CA ALA A 88 2.37 4.31 20.64
C ALA A 88 1.93 4.59 22.09
N VAL A 89 1.53 3.56 22.84
CA VAL A 89 1.54 3.58 24.32
C VAL A 89 1.76 2.14 24.82
N ASP A 90 2.96 1.91 25.37
CA ASP A 90 3.23 0.93 26.41
C ASP A 90 2.25 1.13 27.57
N THR A 91 1.49 0.10 27.97
CA THR A 91 1.32 -0.25 29.39
C THR A 91 0.78 -1.68 29.52
N ASP A 92 1.52 -2.50 30.26
CA ASP A 92 1.13 -3.81 30.77
C ASP A 92 -0.26 -3.82 31.41
N THR A 93 -1.06 -4.86 31.13
CA THR A 93 -1.75 -5.65 32.15
C THR A 93 -2.22 -6.98 31.54
N GLU A 94 -1.73 -8.06 32.12
CA GLU A 94 -2.03 -9.46 31.81
C GLU A 94 -3.52 -9.81 31.93
N ALA A 95 -4.04 -10.53 30.94
CA ALA A 95 -4.98 -11.62 31.17
C ALA A 95 -4.71 -12.72 30.14
N ALA A 96 -3.94 -13.71 30.58
CA ALA A 96 -3.56 -14.88 29.81
C ALA A 96 -4.79 -15.66 29.32
N VAL A 97 -5.08 -15.58 28.02
CA VAL A 97 -5.78 -16.65 27.31
C VAL A 97 -4.75 -17.27 26.38
N LYS A 98 -4.18 -18.40 26.79
CA LYS A 98 -3.38 -19.27 25.93
C LYS A 98 -4.31 -19.85 24.85
N LYS A 99 -4.56 -19.08 23.80
CA LYS A 99 -4.97 -19.62 22.50
C LYS A 99 -3.72 -20.27 21.93
N GLU A 100 -3.75 -21.58 21.71
CA GLU A 100 -2.72 -22.24 20.90
C GLU A 100 -2.62 -21.50 19.57
N PHE A 101 -1.53 -20.77 19.41
CA PHE A 101 -1.25 -20.05 18.19
C PHE A 101 -0.81 -21.07 17.13
N VAL A 102 -1.79 -21.59 16.40
CA VAL A 102 -1.54 -22.38 15.20
C VAL A 102 -1.28 -21.36 14.09
N VAL A 103 0.00 -21.18 13.76
CA VAL A 103 0.37 -20.50 12.52
C VAL A 103 -0.10 -21.39 11.38
N ASP A 104 -1.11 -20.93 10.66
CA ASP A 104 -1.51 -21.56 9.40
C ASP A 104 -0.42 -21.25 8.36
N GLU A 105 0.48 -22.23 8.16
CA GLU A 105 1.57 -22.10 7.19
C GLU A 105 1.06 -21.94 5.76
N GLU A 106 -0.12 -22.48 5.44
CA GLU A 106 -0.73 -22.36 4.11
C GLU A 106 -1.19 -20.91 3.87
N ALA A 107 -1.85 -20.29 4.86
CA ALA A 107 -2.23 -18.88 4.79
C ALA A 107 -1.01 -17.95 4.69
N VAL A 108 0.06 -18.24 5.43
CA VAL A 108 1.31 -17.48 5.36
C VAL A 108 1.96 -17.63 3.99
N GLN A 109 1.93 -18.83 3.40
CA GLN A 109 2.48 -19.08 2.08
C GLN A 109 1.68 -18.37 0.98
N ALA A 110 0.35 -18.45 1.04
CA ALA A 110 -0.54 -17.73 0.13
C ALA A 110 -0.32 -16.21 0.19
N GLY A 111 -0.14 -15.66 1.41
CA GLY A 111 0.19 -14.25 1.60
C GLY A 111 1.54 -13.87 0.97
N LYS A 112 2.57 -14.70 1.13
CA LYS A 112 3.88 -14.48 0.49
C LYS A 112 3.80 -14.51 -1.03
N GLU A 113 3.13 -15.51 -1.61
CA GLU A 113 3.00 -15.65 -3.06
C GLU A 113 2.21 -14.50 -3.67
N PHE A 114 1.14 -14.06 -3.01
CA PHE A 114 0.38 -12.89 -3.41
C PHE A 114 1.29 -11.65 -3.47
N LEU A 115 2.02 -11.37 -2.39
CA LEU A 115 2.95 -10.24 -2.34
C LEU A 115 4.03 -10.35 -3.42
N GLN A 116 4.64 -11.52 -3.62
CA GLN A 116 5.60 -11.73 -4.70
C GLN A 116 5.00 -11.41 -6.06
N LYS A 117 3.79 -11.88 -6.36
CA LYS A 117 3.13 -11.65 -7.64
C LYS A 117 2.90 -10.16 -7.91
N ILE A 118 2.49 -9.40 -6.89
CA ILE A 118 2.33 -7.95 -6.98
C ILE A 118 3.67 -7.28 -7.29
N PHE A 119 4.73 -7.58 -6.54
CA PHE A 119 6.05 -6.96 -6.74
C PHE A 119 6.66 -7.31 -8.10
N HIS A 120 6.53 -8.56 -8.55
CA HIS A 120 6.96 -8.97 -9.90
C HIS A 120 6.18 -8.24 -10.99
N SER A 121 4.86 -8.09 -10.83
CA SER A 121 4.05 -7.33 -11.80
C SER A 121 4.43 -5.86 -11.85
N MET A 122 4.93 -5.31 -10.73
CA MET A 122 5.47 -3.96 -10.64
C MET A 122 6.94 -3.88 -11.10
N LYS A 123 7.57 -5.01 -11.47
CA LYS A 123 9.00 -5.13 -11.79
C LYS A 123 9.93 -4.64 -10.67
N ILE A 124 9.49 -4.83 -9.43
CA ILE A 124 10.25 -4.51 -8.22
C ILE A 124 10.87 -5.81 -7.71
N GLU A 125 12.18 -5.83 -7.58
CA GLU A 125 12.89 -6.93 -6.93
C GLU A 125 12.77 -6.75 -5.41
N VAL A 126 12.13 -7.71 -4.75
CA VAL A 126 12.02 -7.70 -3.29
C VAL A 126 12.54 -9.01 -2.69
N VAL A 127 13.22 -8.89 -1.56
CA VAL A 127 13.62 -9.97 -0.67
C VAL A 127 12.68 -9.95 0.53
N MET A 128 12.02 -11.07 0.79
CA MET A 128 11.10 -11.24 1.93
C MET A 128 11.70 -12.11 3.02
N GLU A 129 11.71 -11.59 4.25
CA GLU A 129 12.07 -12.34 5.46
C GLU A 129 10.84 -12.59 6.33
N LYS A 130 10.58 -13.86 6.68
CA LYS A 130 9.50 -14.26 7.60
C LYS A 130 10.03 -14.33 9.02
N PHE A 131 9.41 -13.56 9.92
CA PHE A 131 9.59 -13.67 11.36
C PHE A 131 8.28 -14.15 11.98
N VAL A 132 8.33 -15.18 12.81
CA VAL A 132 7.16 -15.69 13.53
C VAL A 132 7.39 -15.42 15.00
N ASN A 133 6.55 -14.56 15.58
CA ASN A 133 6.53 -14.33 17.01
C ASN A 133 5.43 -15.20 17.62
N LYS A 134 5.85 -16.27 18.30
CA LYS A 134 4.97 -17.23 18.96
C LYS A 134 4.34 -16.70 20.26
N ALA A 135 4.95 -15.69 20.89
CA ALA A 135 4.41 -15.08 22.10
C ALA A 135 3.24 -14.15 21.76
N ASP A 136 3.40 -13.36 20.70
CA ASP A 136 2.43 -12.34 20.30
C ASP A 136 1.44 -12.82 19.24
N SER A 137 1.54 -14.09 18.83
CA SER A 137 0.69 -14.66 17.78
C SER A 137 0.77 -13.86 16.46
N THR A 138 1.96 -13.39 16.10
CA THR A 138 2.16 -12.55 14.90
C THR A 138 3.17 -13.15 13.93
N VAL A 139 2.87 -13.02 12.63
CA VAL A 139 3.82 -13.30 11.55
C VAL A 139 4.17 -11.97 10.89
N THR A 140 5.43 -11.58 10.99
CA THR A 140 5.97 -10.36 10.40
C THR A 140 6.73 -10.71 9.13
N LEU A 141 6.32 -10.15 8.00
CA LEU A 141 7.04 -10.24 6.74
C LEU A 141 7.80 -8.94 6.52
N LYS A 142 9.14 -8.97 6.65
CA LYS A 142 9.99 -7.83 6.31
C LYS A 142 10.31 -7.87 4.82
N LEU A 143 10.16 -6.73 4.16
CA LEU A 143 10.38 -6.55 2.73
C LEU A 143 11.62 -5.67 2.55
N HIS A 144 12.59 -6.15 1.78
CA HIS A 144 13.81 -5.43 1.40
C HIS A 144 13.85 -5.32 -0.11
N GLY A 145 14.31 -4.19 -0.66
CA GLY A 145 14.55 -4.02 -2.09
C GLY A 145 15.87 -3.30 -2.31
N PRO A 146 16.44 -3.33 -3.53
CA PRO A 146 17.54 -2.44 -3.89
C PRO A 146 17.08 -0.98 -3.79
N ASP A 147 17.94 -0.11 -3.23
CA ASP A 147 17.69 1.34 -3.03
C ASP A 147 17.34 2.10 -4.33
#